data_AF-A0A7C2KVG1-F1
#
_entry.id   AF-A0A7C2KVG1-F1
#
_cell.length_a   1.000
_cell.length_b   1.000
_cell.length_c   1.000
_cell.angle_alpha   90.00
_cell.angle_beta   90.00
_cell.angle_gamma   90.00
#
_symmetry.space_group_name_H-M   'P 1'
#
loop_
_entity.id
_entity.type
_entity.pdbx_description
1 polymer ?
#
loop_
_entity_poly.entity_id
_entity_poly.type
_entity_poly.pdbx_seq_one_letter_code
_entity_poly.pdbx_strand_id
1 'polypeptide(L)'
;MKRFGFAESCCTTPSAMWFWCASFAAFFGITLLLGRAWPELQQYGDTMLLGSLAAACFVNFGRNRTLHCGLTGPLFLMGAVVALLIDAGIWPVDSDVLWGVVLIGVALAFFIEWRTVGRRGSHA
;
A
#
# COMPACT_ATOMS: atom_id res chain seq x y z
N MET A 1 12.02 -17.27 -20.43
CA MET A 1 11.38 -16.12 -19.76
C MET A 1 12.17 -15.80 -18.50
N LYS A 2 12.87 -14.66 -18.48
CA LYS A 2 13.73 -14.22 -17.37
C LYS A 2 12.89 -14.10 -16.09
N ARG A 3 13.36 -14.72 -15.00
CA ARG A 3 12.78 -14.57 -13.66
C ARG A 3 12.82 -13.08 -13.31
N PHE A 4 11.67 -12.45 -13.08
CA PHE A 4 11.64 -11.22 -12.30
C PHE A 4 12.07 -11.61 -10.88
N GLY A 5 13.36 -11.46 -10.57
CA GLY A 5 14.00 -11.94 -9.34
C GLY A 5 13.60 -11.19 -8.07
N PHE A 6 12.43 -10.56 -8.04
CA PHE A 6 11.93 -9.76 -6.93
C PHE A 6 10.76 -10.40 -6.19
N ALA A 7 10.17 -11.48 -6.72
CA ALA A 7 8.94 -12.06 -6.18
C ALA A 7 9.14 -13.49 -5.67
N GLU A 8 8.95 -13.72 -4.36
CA GLU A 8 9.05 -15.06 -3.73
C GLU A 8 7.69 -15.66 -3.37
N SER A 9 6.69 -14.84 -3.04
CA SER A 9 5.36 -15.29 -2.65
C SER A 9 4.26 -14.41 -3.24
N CYS A 10 3.05 -14.96 -3.33
CA CYS A 10 1.86 -14.21 -3.76
C CYS A 10 1.27 -13.45 -2.57
N CYS A 11 0.70 -12.26 -2.78
CA CYS A 11 0.05 -11.49 -1.72
C CYS A 11 -1.13 -12.23 -1.06
N THR A 12 -1.75 -13.18 -1.76
CA THR A 12 -2.85 -14.00 -1.24
C THR A 12 -2.40 -15.17 -0.37
N THR A 13 -1.09 -15.35 -0.13
CA THR A 13 -0.63 -16.37 0.81
C THR A 13 -0.98 -15.97 2.24
N PRO A 14 -1.41 -16.92 3.11
CA PRO A 14 -1.83 -16.58 4.47
C PRO A 14 -0.76 -15.85 5.29
N SER A 15 0.52 -16.21 5.11
CA SER A 15 1.65 -15.55 5.77
C SER A 15 1.82 -14.10 5.34
N ALA A 16 1.69 -13.80 4.04
CA ALA A 16 1.80 -12.45 3.52
C ALA A 16 0.62 -11.58 3.94
N MET A 17 -0.61 -12.11 3.89
CA MET A 17 -1.81 -11.39 4.34
C MET A 17 -1.75 -11.08 5.83
N TRP A 18 -1.44 -12.07 6.67
CA TRP A 18 -1.38 -11.86 8.11
C TRP A 18 -0.31 -10.84 8.51
N PHE A 19 0.88 -10.97 7.92
CA PHE A 19 1.97 -10.06 8.21
C PHE A 19 1.69 -8.63 7.74
N TRP A 20 1.09 -8.47 6.55
CA TRP A 20 0.67 -7.16 6.05
C TRP A 20 -0.42 -6.54 6.93
N CYS A 21 -1.46 -7.30 7.30
CA CYS A 21 -2.53 -6.82 8.18
C CYS A 21 -1.98 -6.37 9.55
N ALA A 22 -1.09 -7.16 10.15
CA ALA A 22 -0.47 -6.81 11.43
C ALA A 22 0.40 -5.54 11.30
N SER A 23 1.18 -5.43 10.22
CA SER A 23 2.01 -4.26 9.94
C SER A 23 1.16 -3.01 9.72
N PHE A 24 0.09 -3.12 8.92
CA PHE A 24 -0.84 -2.02 8.67
C PHE A 24 -1.54 -1.58 9.96
N ALA A 25 -2.06 -2.52 10.75
CA ALA A 25 -2.69 -2.20 12.03
C ALA A 25 -1.72 -1.47 12.97
N ALA A 26 -0.44 -1.86 13.01
CA ALA A 26 0.58 -1.17 13.80
C ALA A 26 0.82 0.27 13.31
N PHE A 27 1.10 0.46 12.00
CA PHE A 27 1.36 1.79 11.46
C PHE A 27 0.14 2.71 11.53
N PHE A 28 -1.03 2.21 11.18
CA PHE A 28 -2.27 2.99 11.23
C PHE A 28 -2.71 3.27 12.67
N GLY A 29 -2.50 2.32 13.59
CA GLY A 29 -2.71 2.55 15.02
C GLY A 29 -1.84 3.69 15.54
N ILE A 30 -0.57 3.74 15.14
CA ILE A 30 0.35 4.83 15.50
C ILE A 30 -0.16 6.18 14.95
N THR A 31 -0.60 6.24 13.70
CA THR A 31 -1.11 7.50 13.13
C THR A 31 -2.39 7.98 13.81
N LEU A 32 -3.29 7.05 14.19
CA LEU A 32 -4.50 7.40 14.96
C LEU A 32 -4.16 7.95 16.35
N LEU A 33 -3.20 7.34 17.05
CA LEU A 33 -2.72 7.85 18.34
C LEU A 33 -2.08 9.24 18.18
N LEU A 34 -1.33 9.44 17.10
CA LEU A 34 -0.70 10.73 16.80
C LEU A 34 -1.74 11.81 16.49
N GLY A 35 -2.76 11.51 15.69
CA GLY A 35 -3.87 12.43 15.42
C GLY A 35 -4.73 12.74 16.66
N ARG A 36 -4.69 11.87 17.68
CA ARG A 36 -5.35 12.12 18.97
C ARG A 36 -4.49 13.00 19.89
N ALA A 37 -3.18 12.81 19.88
CA ALA A 37 -2.24 13.64 20.61
C ALA A 37 -2.10 15.04 19.98
N TRP A 38 -2.30 15.15 18.67
CA TRP A 38 -2.10 16.38 17.90
C TRP A 38 -3.28 16.62 16.94
N PRO A 39 -4.31 17.37 17.35
CA PRO A 39 -5.54 17.52 16.58
C PRO A 39 -5.36 18.12 15.18
N GLU A 40 -4.37 18.99 14.99
CA GLU A 40 -4.02 19.58 13.68
C GLU A 40 -3.70 18.54 12.61
N LEU A 41 -3.30 17.34 13.02
CA LEU A 41 -2.99 16.24 12.12
C LEU A 41 -4.24 15.52 11.59
N GLN A 42 -5.41 15.73 12.19
CA GLN A 42 -6.66 15.07 11.78
C GLN A 42 -7.15 15.51 10.40
N GLN A 43 -6.77 16.71 9.94
CA GLN A 43 -7.10 17.16 8.59
C GLN A 43 -6.35 16.39 7.49
N TYR A 44 -5.27 15.67 7.84
CA TYR A 44 -4.42 14.92 6.91
C TYR A 44 -4.76 13.42 6.88
N GLY A 45 -6.04 13.08 6.99
CA GLY A 45 -6.51 11.70 7.15
C GLY A 45 -6.09 10.76 6.01
N ASP A 46 -6.26 11.20 4.76
CA ASP A 46 -5.90 10.42 3.58
C ASP A 46 -4.38 10.25 3.47
N THR A 47 -3.64 11.31 3.78
CA THR A 47 -2.17 11.28 3.87
C THR A 47 -1.69 10.22 4.86
N MET A 48 -2.27 10.21 6.07
CA MET A 48 -1.93 9.22 7.09
C MET A 48 -2.25 7.80 6.66
N LEU A 49 -3.45 7.58 6.11
CA LEU A 49 -3.90 6.27 5.67
C LEU A 49 -2.99 5.71 4.57
N LEU A 50 -2.74 6.49 3.52
CA LEU A 50 -1.87 6.09 2.41
C LEU A 50 -0.43 5.91 2.87
N GLY A 51 0.06 6.74 3.80
CA GLY A 51 1.37 6.57 4.43
C GLY A 51 1.49 5.26 5.20
N SER A 52 0.47 4.90 6.00
CA SER A 52 0.43 3.62 6.72
C SER A 52 0.37 2.41 5.78
N LEU A 53 -0.42 2.50 4.70
CA LEU A 53 -0.49 1.48 3.65
C LEU A 53 0.87 1.29 2.96
N ALA A 54 1.54 2.39 2.61
CA ALA A 54 2.88 2.37 2.01
C ALA A 54 3.90 1.68 2.93
N ALA A 55 3.94 2.08 4.19
CA ALA A 55 4.85 1.49 5.20
C ALA A 55 4.58 -0.01 5.39
N ALA A 56 3.32 -0.41 5.52
CA ALA A 56 2.93 -1.82 5.62
C ALA A 56 3.36 -2.62 4.38
N CYS A 57 3.19 -2.06 3.17
CA CYS A 57 3.65 -2.68 1.94
C CYS A 57 5.17 -2.81 1.87
N PHE A 58 5.94 -1.79 2.23
CA PHE A 58 7.41 -1.89 2.22
C PHE A 58 7.93 -2.93 3.21
N VAL A 59 7.36 -2.96 4.42
CA VAL A 59 7.73 -3.97 5.43
C VAL A 59 7.34 -5.37 4.96
N ASN A 60 6.13 -5.55 4.41
CA ASN A 60 5.69 -6.83 3.86
C ASN A 60 6.54 -7.27 2.67
N PHE A 61 6.92 -6.35 1.78
CA PHE A 61 7.81 -6.64 0.66
C PHE A 61 9.20 -7.05 1.13
N GLY A 62 9.76 -6.38 2.14
CA GLY A 62 11.07 -6.73 2.71
C GLY A 62 11.11 -8.17 3.24
N ARG A 63 9.99 -8.67 3.79
CA ARG A 63 9.88 -10.02 4.35
C ARG A 63 9.42 -11.08 3.34
N ASN A 64 8.30 -10.85 2.67
CA ASN A 64 7.61 -11.84 1.84
C ASN A 64 7.89 -11.66 0.34
N ARG A 65 8.57 -10.56 -0.04
CA ARG A 65 8.92 -10.24 -1.43
C ARG A 65 7.72 -10.41 -2.36
N THR A 66 6.58 -9.83 -2.02
CA THR A 66 5.37 -9.88 -2.86
C THR A 66 5.45 -8.80 -3.93
N LEU A 67 5.27 -9.18 -5.19
CA LEU A 67 5.28 -8.22 -6.30
C LEU A 67 4.18 -7.17 -6.14
N HIS A 68 3.04 -7.56 -5.56
CA HIS A 68 1.96 -6.62 -5.26
C HIS A 68 2.43 -5.49 -4.34
N CYS A 69 3.03 -5.80 -3.18
CA CYS A 69 3.51 -4.77 -2.26
C CYS A 69 4.72 -4.01 -2.81
N GLY A 70 5.54 -4.62 -3.67
CA GLY A 70 6.63 -3.93 -4.37
C GLY A 70 6.14 -2.83 -5.33
N LEU A 71 4.92 -2.97 -5.87
CA LEU A 71 4.27 -1.97 -6.72
C LEU A 71 3.39 -1.01 -5.94
N THR A 72 2.57 -1.52 -5.01
CA THR A 72 1.61 -0.72 -4.27
C THR A 72 2.27 0.13 -3.19
N GLY A 73 3.39 -0.29 -2.61
CA GLY A 73 4.15 0.54 -1.66
C GLY A 73 4.55 1.91 -2.22
N PRO A 74 5.27 1.98 -3.35
CA PRO A 74 5.57 3.24 -4.03
C PRO A 74 4.33 4.02 -4.48
N LEU A 75 3.30 3.33 -4.98
CA LEU A 75 2.03 3.95 -5.37
C LEU A 75 1.37 4.67 -4.19
N PHE A 76 1.27 4.00 -3.05
CA PHE A 76 0.70 4.58 -1.83
C PHE A 76 1.57 5.71 -1.29
N LEU A 77 2.89 5.62 -1.38
CA LEU A 77 3.78 6.71 -0.97
C LEU A 77 3.57 7.96 -1.83
N MET A 78 3.51 7.80 -3.16
CA MET A 78 3.18 8.92 -4.06
C MET A 78 1.77 9.45 -3.77
N GLY A 79 0.80 8.56 -3.56
CA GLY A 79 -0.56 8.92 -3.19
C GLY A 79 -0.62 9.72 -1.89
N ALA A 80 0.16 9.37 -0.87
CA ALA A 80 0.25 10.09 0.39
C ALA A 80 0.82 11.51 0.19
N VAL A 81 1.82 11.67 -0.69
CA VAL A 81 2.35 13.01 -1.04
C VAL A 81 1.29 13.84 -1.76
N VAL A 82 0.55 13.25 -2.71
CA VAL A 82 -0.54 13.97 -3.40
C VAL A 82 -1.66 14.32 -2.42
N ALA A 83 -2.08 13.40 -1.57
CA ALA A 83 -3.06 13.66 -0.51
C ALA A 83 -2.62 14.81 0.38
N LEU A 84 -1.35 14.84 0.80
CA LEU A 84 -0.82 15.93 1.63
C LEU A 84 -0.94 17.29 0.93
N LEU A 85 -0.70 17.34 -0.38
CA LEU A 85 -0.83 18.58 -1.16
C LEU A 85 -2.29 19.00 -1.36
N ILE A 86 -3.21 18.04 -1.49
CA ILE A 86 -4.65 18.30 -1.56
C ILE A 86 -5.15 18.80 -0.20
N ASP A 87 -4.84 18.09 0.89
CA ASP A 87 -5.22 18.42 2.26
C ASP A 87 -4.68 19.80 2.69
N ALA A 88 -3.46 20.16 2.24
CA ALA A 88 -2.85 21.47 2.48
C ALA A 88 -3.42 22.61 1.60
N GLY A 89 -4.36 22.32 0.69
CA GLY A 89 -4.93 23.30 -0.24
C GLY A 89 -3.97 23.80 -1.31
N ILE A 90 -2.85 23.09 -1.54
CA ILE A 90 -1.83 23.44 -2.53
C ILE A 90 -2.22 22.92 -3.92
N TRP A 91 -2.86 21.74 -3.98
CA TRP A 91 -3.24 21.11 -5.24
C TRP A 91 -4.77 21.02 -5.38
N PRO A 92 -5.39 21.68 -6.38
CA PRO A 92 -6.85 21.68 -6.56
C PRO A 92 -7.40 20.41 -7.24
N VAL A 93 -6.86 19.23 -6.94
CA VAL A 93 -7.37 17.96 -7.48
C VAL A 93 -8.34 17.34 -6.48
N ASP A 94 -9.47 16.83 -6.98
CA ASP A 94 -10.45 16.14 -6.14
C ASP A 94 -9.87 14.83 -5.58
N SER A 95 -10.09 14.59 -4.29
CA SER A 95 -9.66 13.36 -3.62
C SER A 95 -10.24 12.10 -4.28
N ASP A 96 -11.42 12.19 -4.87
CA ASP A 96 -12.05 11.08 -5.62
C ASP A 96 -11.18 10.62 -6.80
N VAL A 97 -10.51 11.55 -7.49
CA VAL A 97 -9.61 11.24 -8.60
C VAL A 97 -8.37 10.51 -8.09
N LEU A 98 -7.79 10.98 -6.98
CA LEU A 98 -6.66 10.32 -6.32
C LEU A 98 -7.03 8.88 -5.96
N TRP A 99 -8.17 8.68 -5.29
CA TRP A 99 -8.63 7.35 -4.90
C TRP A 99 -8.91 6.45 -6.10
N GLY A 100 -9.51 6.99 -7.17
CA GLY A 100 -9.70 6.25 -8.42
C GLY A 100 -8.38 5.72 -8.99
N VAL A 101 -7.35 6.59 -9.08
CA VAL A 101 -6.02 6.21 -9.58
C VAL A 101 -5.35 5.17 -8.67
N VAL A 102 -5.41 5.36 -7.35
CA VAL A 102 -4.84 4.42 -6.37
C VAL A 102 -5.51 3.05 -6.49
N LEU A 103 -6.84 2.98 -6.52
CA LEU A 103 -7.58 1.71 -6.62
C LEU A 103 -7.29 0.98 -7.94
N ILE A 104 -7.23 1.71 -9.06
CA ILE A 104 -6.82 1.14 -10.36
C ILE A 104 -5.40 0.57 -10.27
N GLY A 105 -4.46 1.32 -9.68
CA GLY A 105 -3.08 0.87 -9.51
C GLY A 105 -2.96 -0.38 -8.64
N VAL A 106 -3.71 -0.45 -7.53
CA VAL A 106 -3.78 -1.63 -6.65
C VAL A 106 -4.34 -2.84 -7.40
N ALA A 107 -5.43 -2.65 -8.15
CA ALA A 107 -6.03 -3.71 -8.95
C ALA A 107 -5.04 -4.23 -10.01
N LEU A 108 -4.36 -3.33 -10.72
CA LEU A 108 -3.33 -3.70 -11.70
C LEU A 108 -2.18 -4.49 -11.04
N ALA A 109 -1.66 -4.03 -9.90
CA ALA A 109 -0.61 -4.72 -9.16
C ALA A 109 -1.06 -6.14 -8.74
N PHE A 110 -2.29 -6.30 -8.29
CA PHE A 110 -2.89 -7.60 -7.99
C PHE A 110 -2.96 -8.50 -9.23
N PHE A 111 -3.50 -8.01 -10.35
CA PHE A 111 -3.60 -8.79 -11.59
C PHE A 111 -2.23 -9.21 -12.13
N ILE A 112 -1.24 -8.32 -12.08
CA ILE A 112 0.13 -8.62 -12.50
C ILE A 112 0.72 -9.73 -11.64
N GLU A 113 0.61 -9.64 -10.31
CA GLU A 113 1.12 -10.68 -9.40
C GLU A 113 0.39 -12.01 -9.58
N TRP A 114 -0.95 -11.99 -9.65
CA TRP A 114 -1.75 -13.19 -9.88
C TRP A 114 -1.32 -13.93 -11.15
N ARG A 115 -1.08 -13.18 -12.23
CA ARG A 115 -0.71 -13.76 -13.53
C ARG A 115 0.73 -14.26 -13.59
N THR A 116 1.64 -13.68 -12.81
CA THR A 116 3.08 -13.99 -12.82
C THR A 116 3.48 -15.03 -11.77
N VAL A 117 2.93 -14.93 -10.56
CA VAL A 117 3.26 -15.76 -9.39
C VAL A 117 2.11 -16.70 -9.03
N GLY A 118 0.86 -16.19 -9.01
CA GLY A 118 -0.32 -16.97 -8.58
C GLY A 118 -0.56 -18.26 -9.38
N ARG A 119 -0.27 -18.25 -10.69
CA ARG A 119 -0.38 -19.44 -11.56
C ARG A 119 0.60 -20.58 -11.25
N ARG A 120 1.67 -20.33 -10.49
CA ARG A 120 2.67 -21.36 -10.13
C ARG A 120 2.36 -22.06 -8.81
N GLY A 121 1.46 -21.52 -7.99
CA GLY A 121 1.05 -22.09 -6.71
C GLY A 121 0.02 -23.23 -6.83
N SER A 122 -0.54 -23.50 -8.01
CA SER A 122 -1.54 -24.57 -8.23
C SER A 122 -0.93 -25.95 -8.55
N HIS A 123 0.40 -26.10 -8.42
CA HIS A 123 1.12 -27.36 -8.65
C HIS A 123 2.05 -27.77 -7.49
N ALA A 124 1.83 -27.22 -6.29
CA ALA A 124 2.48 -27.69 -5.07
C ALA A 124 1.46 -28.41 -4.18
#